data_AF-X1EB89-F1
#
_entry.id   AF-X1EB89-F1
#
_cell.length_a   1.000
_cell.length_b   1.000
_cell.length_c   1.000
_cell.angle_alpha   90.00
_cell.angle_beta   90.00
_cell.angle_gamma   90.00
#
_symmetry.space_group_name_H-M   'P 1'
#
loop_
_entity.id
_entity.type
_entity.pdbx_description
1 polymer ?
#
loop_
_entity_poly.entity_id
_entity_poly.type
_entity_poly.pdbx_seq_one_letter_code
_entity_poly.pdbx_strand_id
1 'polypeptide(L)'
;RGASCVNCHMPVKTYMVVDDRHDHSFRIPEPRLTLELGVPNTCNQCHDDQNAQWALDTLDSWGVSSGIRAGHARVLSAAWSGQAAALPALLALANQPDSPSMLRSSAMMSAQNFPSQETLATIQALLSSSDPLLRASAVQSMDWVPVAQRYAMLRDLITDDSKSVRMAVARQLSSFPADQLPGSSATELKTLFQEYLDSMKRNADMPEEQMNLGMFYNATDEPALAVSLMEQREQLEPAERLLMQLADIFQK
;
A
#
# COMPACT_ATOMS: atom_id res chain seq x y z
N ARG A 1 20.00 26.90 14.99
CA ARG A 1 20.62 25.55 14.82
C ARG A 1 20.34 25.01 13.40
N GLY A 2 20.68 25.76 12.34
CA GLY A 2 20.29 25.43 10.96
C GLY A 2 21.45 25.04 10.02
N ALA A 3 22.66 24.85 10.55
CA ALA A 3 23.87 24.73 9.73
C ALA A 3 24.25 23.29 9.31
N SER A 4 23.39 22.29 9.59
CA SER A 4 23.66 20.89 9.22
C SER A 4 22.58 20.36 8.28
N CYS A 5 23.00 19.65 7.23
CA CYS A 5 22.12 19.08 6.21
C CYS A 5 21.01 18.21 6.82
N VAL A 6 21.34 17.45 7.86
CA VAL A 6 20.41 16.52 8.51
C VAL A 6 19.25 17.23 9.21
N ASN A 7 19.46 18.47 9.65
CA ASN A 7 18.39 19.22 10.35
C ASN A 7 17.22 19.55 9.42
N CYS A 8 17.48 19.68 8.11
CA CYS A 8 16.45 19.96 7.10
C CYS A 8 15.98 18.69 6.39
N HIS A 9 16.92 17.81 6.05
CA HIS A 9 16.65 16.65 5.20
C HIS A 9 16.31 15.37 5.97
N MET A 10 16.69 15.30 7.24
CA MET A 10 16.40 14.17 8.14
C MET A 10 15.84 14.67 9.47
N PRO A 11 14.73 15.44 9.48
CA PRO A 11 14.21 16.02 10.71
C PRO A 11 13.99 14.94 11.78
N VAL A 12 14.29 15.29 13.02
CA VAL A 12 14.02 14.41 14.16
C VAL A 12 12.51 14.38 14.40
N LYS A 13 11.96 13.17 14.57
CA LYS A 13 10.62 12.96 15.10
C LYS A 13 10.71 12.09 16.33
N THR A 14 9.92 12.43 17.34
CA THR A 14 9.74 11.59 18.52
C THR A 14 8.76 10.48 18.18
N TYR A 15 9.27 9.27 17.97
CA TYR A 15 8.45 8.08 17.70
C TYR A 15 8.02 7.45 19.02
N MET A 16 6.75 7.01 19.07
CA MET A 16 6.15 6.38 20.26
C MET A 16 6.29 7.22 21.55
N VAL A 17 6.45 8.55 21.42
CA VAL A 17 6.61 9.52 22.52
C VAL A 17 7.90 9.35 23.35
N VAL A 18 8.78 8.40 22.99
CA VAL A 18 9.95 8.04 23.84
C VAL A 18 11.28 8.24 23.11
N ASP A 19 11.33 8.12 21.78
CA ASP A 19 12.59 8.02 21.06
C ASP A 19 12.66 9.01 19.89
N ASP A 20 13.64 9.91 19.98
CA ASP A 20 13.97 10.89 18.96
C ASP A 20 14.80 10.24 17.84
N ARG A 21 14.17 10.02 16.68
CA ARG A 21 14.81 9.42 15.52
C ARG A 21 14.83 10.37 14.33
N HIS A 22 15.94 10.35 13.61
CA HIS A 22 16.05 11.07 12.34
C HIS A 22 15.20 10.39 11.26
N ASP A 23 14.47 11.19 10.49
CA ASP A 23 13.74 10.71 9.32
C ASP A 23 14.74 10.29 8.22
N HIS A 24 14.71 9.02 7.83
CA HIS A 24 15.59 8.46 6.81
C HIS A 24 15.04 8.58 5.37
N SER A 25 14.05 9.44 5.16
CA SER A 25 13.52 9.72 3.82
C SER A 25 14.31 10.79 3.04
N PHE A 26 15.25 11.50 3.70
CA PHE A 26 16.16 12.49 3.09
C PHE A 26 15.46 13.53 2.19
N ARG A 27 14.23 13.92 2.53
CA ARG A 27 13.39 14.75 1.66
C ARG A 27 13.94 16.17 1.59
N ILE A 28 13.74 16.81 0.44
CA ILE A 28 13.98 18.25 0.34
C ILE A 28 12.75 18.97 0.93
N PRO A 29 12.91 19.85 1.94
CA PRO A 29 11.80 20.58 2.52
C PRO A 29 10.98 21.31 1.46
N GLU A 30 9.66 21.23 1.58
CA GLU A 30 8.70 21.88 0.67
C GLU A 30 7.57 22.53 1.49
N PRO A 31 7.78 23.76 2.01
CA PRO A 31 6.78 24.46 2.82
C PRO A 31 5.48 24.77 2.07
N ARG A 32 5.46 24.79 0.72
CA ARG A 32 4.22 24.96 -0.06
C ARG A 32 3.21 23.87 0.25
N LEU A 33 3.65 22.63 0.51
CA LEU A 33 2.75 21.55 0.88
C LEU A 33 2.11 21.78 2.26
N THR A 34 2.74 22.52 3.18
CA THR A 34 2.08 22.94 4.42
C THR A 34 0.93 23.89 4.15
N LEU A 35 1.11 24.85 3.23
CA LEU A 35 0.06 25.81 2.87
C LEU A 35 -1.10 25.12 2.15
N GLU A 36 -0.82 24.13 1.29
CA GLU A 36 -1.85 23.43 0.52
C GLU A 36 -2.56 22.31 1.29
N LEU A 37 -1.82 21.51 2.08
CA LEU A 37 -2.30 20.26 2.68
C LEU A 37 -2.32 20.30 4.21
N GLY A 38 -1.83 21.36 4.83
CA GLY A 38 -1.70 21.46 6.29
C GLY A 38 -0.64 20.51 6.88
N VAL A 39 0.21 19.89 6.06
CA VAL A 39 1.26 18.98 6.55
C VAL A 39 2.40 19.75 7.22
N PRO A 40 3.05 19.21 8.26
CA PRO A 40 4.19 19.88 8.89
C PRO A 40 5.35 20.11 7.91
N ASN A 41 6.10 21.20 8.09
CA ASN A 41 7.39 21.41 7.41
C ASN A 41 8.53 21.52 8.42
N THR A 42 9.74 21.22 7.96
CA THR A 42 10.94 21.19 8.81
C THR A 42 11.38 22.59 9.28
N CYS A 43 11.09 23.64 8.52
CA CYS A 43 11.50 25.01 8.86
C CYS A 43 10.84 25.47 10.17
N ASN A 44 9.53 25.26 10.28
CA ASN A 44 8.74 25.66 11.45
C ASN A 44 8.92 24.74 12.68
N GLN A 45 9.81 23.73 12.62
CA GLN A 45 10.22 22.98 13.81
C GLN A 45 11.20 23.76 14.69
N CYS A 46 11.98 24.66 14.09
CA CYS A 46 12.93 25.54 14.81
C CYS A 46 12.52 27.02 14.79
N HIS A 47 11.60 27.39 13.90
CA HIS A 47 11.05 28.74 13.74
C HIS A 47 9.54 28.69 14.01
N ASP A 48 9.19 28.44 15.27
CA ASP A 48 7.83 28.29 15.77
C ASP A 48 7.06 29.62 15.88
N ASP A 49 7.78 30.73 15.92
CA ASP A 49 7.28 32.10 15.82
C ASP A 49 6.91 32.52 14.40
N GLN A 50 7.31 31.73 13.40
CA GLN A 50 7.07 32.00 11.98
C GLN A 50 6.02 31.05 11.41
N ASN A 51 5.35 31.47 10.33
CA ASN A 51 4.40 30.63 9.61
C ASN A 51 5.05 29.96 8.38
N ALA A 52 4.31 29.08 7.70
CA ALA A 52 4.79 28.40 6.51
C ALA A 52 5.01 29.33 5.30
N GLN A 53 4.28 30.46 5.23
CA GLN A 53 4.47 31.46 4.18
C GLN A 53 5.83 32.13 4.31
N TRP A 54 6.25 32.49 5.53
CA TRP A 54 7.59 33.02 5.81
C TRP A 54 8.68 32.05 5.36
N ALA A 55 8.51 30.75 5.64
CA ALA A 55 9.49 29.75 5.24
C ALA A 55 9.60 29.64 3.71
N LEU A 56 8.46 29.70 3.01
CA LEU A 56 8.41 29.73 1.56
C LEU A 56 9.08 30.99 0.99
N ASP A 57 8.68 32.17 1.45
CA ASP A 57 9.22 33.46 0.98
C ASP A 57 10.74 33.55 1.19
N THR A 58 11.22 32.98 2.30
CA THR A 58 12.66 32.90 2.61
C THR A 58 13.38 32.01 1.59
N LEU A 59 12.86 30.81 1.29
CA LEU A 59 13.44 29.92 0.28
C LEU A 59 13.42 30.54 -1.12
N ASP A 60 12.33 31.22 -1.48
CA ASP A 60 12.20 31.92 -2.75
C ASP A 60 13.21 33.08 -2.85
N SER A 61 13.46 33.81 -1.76
CA SER A 61 14.49 34.87 -1.70
C SER A 61 15.91 34.34 -1.92
N TRP A 62 16.17 33.07 -1.60
CA TRP A 62 17.44 32.40 -1.85
C TRP A 62 17.54 31.78 -3.25
N GLY A 63 16.49 31.90 -4.08
CA GLY A 63 16.43 31.34 -5.42
C GLY A 63 16.23 29.81 -5.46
N VAL A 64 15.74 29.21 -4.37
CA VAL A 64 15.40 27.79 -4.35
C VAL A 64 14.13 27.57 -5.17
N SER A 65 14.30 27.04 -6.41
CA SER A 65 13.27 26.72 -7.43
C SER A 65 11.78 26.88 -7.05
N SER A 66 11.04 27.59 -7.90
CA SER A 66 9.60 27.89 -7.80
C SER A 66 8.65 26.71 -8.07
N GLY A 67 9.16 25.57 -8.55
CA GLY A 67 8.32 24.39 -8.80
C GLY A 67 8.01 23.61 -7.53
N ILE A 68 6.76 23.15 -7.37
CA ILE A 68 6.38 22.27 -6.25
C ILE A 68 7.12 20.95 -6.39
N ARG A 69 7.99 20.67 -5.42
CA ARG A 69 8.60 19.34 -5.24
C ARG A 69 7.53 18.41 -4.68
N ALA A 70 7.60 17.14 -5.06
CA ALA A 70 6.64 16.12 -4.60
C ALA A 70 5.16 16.42 -4.91
N GLY A 71 4.85 16.90 -6.13
CA GLY A 71 3.46 17.12 -6.58
C GLY A 71 2.54 15.88 -6.46
N HIS A 72 3.09 14.68 -6.38
CA HIS A 72 2.36 13.46 -6.04
C HIS A 72 1.67 13.50 -4.67
N ALA A 73 2.18 14.29 -3.71
CA ALA A 73 1.59 14.43 -2.39
C ALA A 73 0.15 14.97 -2.46
N ARG A 74 -0.13 15.95 -3.35
CA ARG A 74 -1.48 16.45 -3.60
C ARG A 74 -2.40 15.36 -4.17
N VAL A 75 -1.90 14.60 -5.15
CA VAL A 75 -2.66 13.52 -5.79
C VAL A 75 -3.03 12.44 -4.77
N LEU A 76 -2.06 11.99 -3.97
CA LEU A 76 -2.27 10.98 -2.94
C LEU A 76 -3.15 11.49 -1.80
N SER A 77 -2.96 12.73 -1.35
CA SER A 77 -3.78 13.33 -0.28
C SER A 77 -5.25 13.45 -0.69
N ALA A 78 -5.53 13.88 -1.93
CA ALA A 78 -6.89 13.93 -2.45
C ALA A 78 -7.52 12.52 -2.50
N ALA A 79 -6.76 11.51 -2.94
CA ALA A 79 -7.19 10.12 -2.97
C ALA A 79 -7.49 9.56 -1.56
N TRP A 80 -6.60 9.80 -0.58
CA TRP A 80 -6.79 9.35 0.80
C TRP A 80 -7.96 10.05 1.51
N SER A 81 -8.34 11.23 1.02
CA SER A 81 -9.53 11.95 1.46
C SER A 81 -10.81 11.50 0.73
N GLY A 82 -10.74 10.45 -0.10
CA GLY A 82 -11.89 9.90 -0.82
C GLY A 82 -12.36 10.74 -2.02
N GLN A 83 -11.55 11.69 -2.50
CA GLN A 83 -11.95 12.56 -3.60
C GLN A 83 -11.81 11.82 -4.95
N ALA A 84 -12.93 11.35 -5.51
CA ALA A 84 -12.95 10.61 -6.78
C ALA A 84 -12.32 11.39 -7.96
N ALA A 85 -12.35 12.72 -7.92
CA ALA A 85 -11.69 13.58 -8.91
C ALA A 85 -10.16 13.37 -8.98
N ALA A 86 -9.53 12.74 -7.98
CA ALA A 86 -8.12 12.39 -7.99
C ALA A 86 -7.77 11.24 -8.94
N LEU A 87 -8.75 10.43 -9.36
CA LEU A 87 -8.51 9.19 -10.11
C LEU A 87 -7.70 9.41 -11.41
N PRO A 88 -8.03 10.38 -12.29
CA PRO A 88 -7.24 10.59 -13.51
C PRO A 88 -5.75 10.88 -13.22
N ALA A 89 -5.47 11.66 -12.17
CA ALA A 89 -4.10 11.97 -11.77
C ALA A 89 -3.38 10.77 -11.13
N LEU A 90 -4.09 9.92 -10.39
CA LEU A 90 -3.55 8.66 -9.86
C LEU A 90 -3.16 7.70 -10.99
N LEU A 91 -4.05 7.49 -11.96
CA LEU A 91 -3.79 6.60 -13.09
C LEU A 91 -2.65 7.14 -13.97
N ALA A 92 -2.59 8.46 -14.18
CA ALA A 92 -1.47 9.10 -14.86
C ALA A 92 -0.14 8.85 -14.11
N LEU A 93 -0.13 9.01 -12.79
CA LEU A 93 1.05 8.76 -11.96
C LEU A 93 1.48 7.29 -11.97
N ALA A 94 0.54 6.35 -11.92
CA ALA A 94 0.82 4.90 -12.00
C ALA A 94 1.44 4.51 -13.35
N ASN A 95 1.02 5.17 -14.43
CA ASN A 95 1.51 4.92 -15.79
C ASN A 95 2.74 5.74 -16.18
N GLN A 96 3.23 6.65 -15.33
CA GLN A 96 4.36 7.53 -15.65
C GLN A 96 5.70 6.77 -15.57
N PRO A 97 6.38 6.46 -16.69
CA PRO A 97 7.56 5.57 -16.67
C PRO A 97 8.76 6.15 -15.91
N ASP A 98 8.91 7.48 -15.93
CA ASP A 98 10.01 8.19 -15.27
C ASP A 98 9.81 8.34 -13.75
N SER A 99 8.65 7.98 -13.23
CA SER A 99 8.37 7.99 -11.80
C SER A 99 8.93 6.74 -11.12
N PRO A 100 9.46 6.84 -9.89
CA PRO A 100 9.95 5.67 -9.15
C PRO A 100 8.86 4.59 -9.01
N SER A 101 9.21 3.32 -9.14
CA SER A 101 8.26 2.21 -9.08
C SER A 101 7.46 2.16 -7.79
N MET A 102 8.07 2.53 -6.65
CA MET A 102 7.36 2.68 -5.37
C MET A 102 6.23 3.71 -5.47
N LEU A 103 6.47 4.86 -6.10
CA LEU A 103 5.46 5.90 -6.24
C LEU A 103 4.32 5.47 -7.18
N ARG A 104 4.68 4.83 -8.29
CA ARG A 104 3.70 4.27 -9.25
C ARG A 104 2.84 3.20 -8.59
N SER A 105 3.46 2.31 -7.81
CA SER A 105 2.81 1.28 -6.99
C SER A 105 1.84 1.89 -5.98
N SER A 106 2.28 2.90 -5.21
CA SER A 106 1.41 3.61 -4.26
C SER A 106 0.23 4.31 -4.94
N ALA A 107 0.42 4.87 -6.13
CA ALA A 107 -0.65 5.47 -6.91
C ALA A 107 -1.68 4.42 -7.36
N MET A 108 -1.23 3.25 -7.84
CA MET A 108 -2.09 2.14 -8.22
C MET A 108 -2.89 1.62 -7.01
N MET A 109 -2.23 1.38 -5.88
CA MET A 109 -2.90 0.93 -4.65
C MET A 109 -3.88 1.97 -4.11
N SER A 110 -3.68 3.26 -4.36
CA SER A 110 -4.65 4.30 -3.98
C SER A 110 -5.84 4.36 -4.94
N ALA A 111 -5.62 4.08 -6.23
CA ALA A 111 -6.67 4.05 -7.25
C ALA A 111 -7.66 2.89 -7.09
N GLN A 112 -7.31 1.81 -6.38
CA GLN A 112 -8.23 0.71 -6.10
C GLN A 112 -9.51 1.15 -5.37
N ASN A 113 -9.45 2.26 -4.61
CA ASN A 113 -10.59 2.84 -3.90
C ASN A 113 -11.60 3.52 -4.84
N PHE A 114 -11.29 3.61 -6.13
CA PHE A 114 -12.15 4.18 -7.16
C PHE A 114 -12.33 3.17 -8.31
N PRO A 115 -13.15 2.11 -8.12
CA PRO A 115 -13.42 1.12 -9.15
C PRO A 115 -13.96 1.74 -10.43
N SER A 116 -13.30 1.48 -11.55
CA SER A 116 -13.67 1.99 -12.88
C SER A 116 -13.06 1.13 -13.98
N GLN A 117 -13.51 1.32 -15.22
CA GLN A 117 -12.89 0.65 -16.38
C GLN A 117 -11.46 1.15 -16.62
N GLU A 118 -11.19 2.42 -16.33
CA GLU A 118 -9.88 3.05 -16.43
C GLU A 118 -8.90 2.49 -15.38
N THR A 119 -9.39 2.24 -14.16
CA THR A 119 -8.63 1.56 -13.10
C THR A 119 -8.29 0.14 -13.54
N LEU A 120 -9.26 -0.60 -14.08
CA LEU A 120 -9.05 -1.97 -14.56
C LEU A 120 -8.06 -2.03 -15.74
N ALA A 121 -8.16 -1.09 -16.68
CA ALA A 121 -7.23 -0.99 -17.80
C ALA A 121 -5.79 -0.71 -17.33
N THR A 122 -5.63 0.14 -16.31
CA THR A 122 -4.31 0.41 -15.72
C THR A 122 -3.76 -0.82 -14.98
N ILE A 123 -4.61 -1.54 -14.23
CA ILE A 123 -4.24 -2.83 -13.63
C ILE A 123 -3.73 -3.78 -14.71
N GLN A 124 -4.51 -3.99 -15.79
CA GLN A 124 -4.13 -4.89 -16.88
C GLN A 124 -2.78 -4.53 -17.52
N ALA A 125 -2.49 -3.25 -17.70
CA ALA A 125 -1.21 -2.79 -18.23
C ALA A 125 -0.05 -3.09 -17.26
N LEU A 126 -0.24 -2.84 -15.96
CA LEU A 126 0.80 -3.06 -14.95
C LEU A 126 1.07 -4.53 -14.64
N LEU A 127 0.09 -5.43 -14.83
CA LEU A 127 0.29 -6.88 -14.72
C LEU A 127 1.35 -7.41 -15.70
N SER A 128 1.58 -6.73 -16.83
CA SER A 128 2.61 -7.09 -17.82
C SER A 128 3.93 -6.33 -17.64
N SER A 129 4.09 -5.55 -16.56
CA SER A 129 5.32 -4.81 -16.28
C SER A 129 6.52 -5.74 -16.05
N SER A 130 7.70 -5.35 -16.54
CA SER A 130 8.96 -6.04 -16.20
C SER A 130 9.31 -5.90 -14.71
N ASP A 131 8.88 -4.82 -14.06
CA ASP A 131 9.09 -4.58 -12.63
C ASP A 131 8.10 -5.42 -11.78
N PRO A 132 8.58 -6.35 -10.94
CA PRO A 132 7.73 -7.18 -10.09
C PRO A 132 6.95 -6.39 -9.03
N LEU A 133 7.41 -5.22 -8.60
CA LEU A 133 6.68 -4.37 -7.64
C LEU A 133 5.40 -3.79 -8.28
N LEU A 134 5.46 -3.43 -9.56
CA LEU A 134 4.30 -2.94 -10.29
C LEU A 134 3.30 -4.06 -10.57
N ARG A 135 3.78 -5.27 -10.92
CA ARG A 135 2.91 -6.44 -11.04
C ARG A 135 2.22 -6.74 -9.71
N ALA A 136 2.97 -6.83 -8.61
CA ALA A 136 2.42 -7.14 -7.29
C ALA A 136 1.40 -6.10 -6.80
N SER A 137 1.61 -4.81 -7.07
CA SER A 137 0.66 -3.76 -6.68
C SER A 137 -0.59 -3.73 -7.57
N ALA A 138 -0.46 -4.05 -8.85
CA ALA A 138 -1.61 -4.25 -9.74
C ALA A 138 -2.49 -5.41 -9.24
N VAL A 139 -1.88 -6.55 -8.90
CA VAL A 139 -2.57 -7.71 -8.29
C VAL A 139 -3.30 -7.30 -7.01
N GLN A 140 -2.61 -6.63 -6.08
CA GLN A 140 -3.20 -6.18 -4.81
C GLN A 140 -4.37 -5.20 -4.97
N SER A 141 -4.47 -4.52 -6.11
CA SER A 141 -5.51 -3.51 -6.37
C SER A 141 -6.81 -4.09 -6.96
N MET A 142 -6.96 -5.42 -6.92
CA MET A 142 -8.06 -6.15 -7.55
C MET A 142 -9.16 -6.62 -6.60
N ASP A 143 -9.14 -6.28 -5.30
CA ASP A 143 -10.11 -6.80 -4.32
C ASP A 143 -11.58 -6.55 -4.68
N TRP A 144 -11.87 -5.46 -5.41
CA TRP A 144 -13.21 -5.11 -5.90
C TRP A 144 -13.64 -5.90 -7.15
N VAL A 145 -12.72 -6.61 -7.80
CA VAL A 145 -12.98 -7.38 -9.03
C VAL A 145 -13.50 -8.77 -8.66
N PRO A 146 -14.59 -9.26 -9.29
CA PRO A 146 -15.11 -10.60 -9.03
C PRO A 146 -14.05 -11.69 -9.18
N VAL A 147 -14.02 -12.67 -8.26
CA VAL A 147 -12.93 -13.67 -8.18
C VAL A 147 -12.73 -14.47 -9.47
N ALA A 148 -13.80 -14.77 -10.22
CA ALA A 148 -13.69 -15.44 -11.51
C ALA A 148 -12.93 -14.60 -12.56
N GLN A 149 -13.17 -13.29 -12.57
CA GLN A 149 -12.45 -12.36 -13.45
C GLN A 149 -11.01 -12.16 -12.97
N ARG A 150 -10.76 -12.10 -11.65
CA ARG A 150 -9.39 -12.11 -11.10
C ARG A 150 -8.61 -13.32 -11.58
N TYR A 151 -9.17 -14.53 -11.49
CA TYR A 151 -8.49 -15.74 -11.97
C TYR A 151 -8.15 -15.64 -13.46
N ALA A 152 -9.09 -15.21 -14.30
CA ALA A 152 -8.85 -15.06 -15.74
C ALA A 152 -7.68 -14.11 -16.07
N MET A 153 -7.52 -13.04 -15.28
CA MET A 153 -6.43 -12.06 -15.45
C MET A 153 -5.11 -12.48 -14.80
N LEU A 154 -5.15 -13.31 -13.75
CA LEU A 154 -3.99 -13.62 -12.91
C LEU A 154 -3.40 -15.02 -13.13
N ARG A 155 -4.07 -15.90 -13.88
CA ARG A 155 -3.65 -17.30 -14.06
C ARG A 155 -2.20 -17.45 -14.53
N ASP A 156 -1.73 -16.55 -15.39
CA ASP A 156 -0.35 -16.61 -15.93
C ASP A 156 0.69 -16.10 -14.90
N LEU A 157 0.26 -15.44 -13.82
CA LEU A 157 1.10 -14.97 -12.72
C LEU A 157 1.15 -15.94 -11.53
N ILE A 158 0.42 -17.05 -11.57
CA ILE A 158 0.46 -18.09 -10.54
C ILE A 158 1.89 -18.65 -10.38
N THR A 159 2.62 -18.72 -11.49
CA THR A 159 3.99 -19.22 -11.58
C THR A 159 5.01 -18.09 -11.83
N ASP A 160 4.65 -16.82 -11.56
CA ASP A 160 5.55 -15.66 -11.75
C ASP A 160 6.89 -15.88 -11.05
N ASP A 161 8.00 -15.49 -11.67
CA ASP A 161 9.35 -15.66 -11.11
C ASP A 161 9.50 -14.97 -9.74
N SER A 162 8.81 -13.86 -9.52
CA SER A 162 8.85 -13.12 -8.28
C SER A 162 7.91 -13.73 -7.24
N LYS A 163 8.50 -14.15 -6.12
CA LYS A 163 7.74 -14.62 -4.95
C LYS A 163 6.76 -13.56 -4.45
N SER A 164 7.10 -12.27 -4.48
CA SER A 164 6.19 -11.21 -4.01
C SER A 164 4.93 -11.12 -4.86
N VAL A 165 5.04 -11.34 -6.17
CA VAL A 165 3.91 -11.38 -7.10
C VAL A 165 3.07 -12.61 -6.81
N ARG A 166 3.69 -13.79 -6.69
CA ARG A 166 3.01 -15.03 -6.32
C ARG A 166 2.22 -14.91 -5.02
N MET A 167 2.80 -14.34 -3.95
CA MET A 167 2.06 -14.14 -2.68
C MET A 167 0.86 -13.20 -2.84
N ALA A 168 0.99 -12.14 -3.64
CA ALA A 168 -0.14 -11.27 -3.95
C ALA A 168 -1.25 -12.03 -4.72
N VAL A 169 -0.87 -12.86 -5.70
CA VAL A 169 -1.81 -13.67 -6.49
C VAL A 169 -2.52 -14.69 -5.60
N ALA A 170 -1.79 -15.38 -4.72
CA ALA A 170 -2.35 -16.34 -3.79
C ALA A 170 -3.42 -15.71 -2.89
N ARG A 171 -3.15 -14.51 -2.37
CA ARG A 171 -4.11 -13.75 -1.57
C ARG A 171 -5.34 -13.34 -2.37
N GLN A 172 -5.17 -12.84 -3.60
CA GLN A 172 -6.27 -12.41 -4.46
C GLN A 172 -7.16 -13.55 -4.94
N LEU A 173 -6.61 -14.76 -5.05
CA LEU A 173 -7.33 -15.94 -5.52
C LEU A 173 -7.77 -16.88 -4.40
N SER A 174 -7.58 -16.52 -3.13
CA SER A 174 -7.87 -17.41 -1.99
C SER A 174 -9.32 -17.92 -1.94
N SER A 175 -10.30 -17.13 -2.39
CA SER A 175 -11.71 -17.55 -2.50
C SER A 175 -12.07 -18.24 -3.81
N PHE A 176 -11.10 -18.44 -4.71
CA PHE A 176 -11.35 -19.12 -5.98
C PHE A 176 -11.37 -20.65 -5.78
N PRO A 177 -12.41 -21.36 -6.24
CA PRO A 177 -12.55 -22.79 -6.03
C PRO A 177 -11.59 -23.58 -6.95
N ALA A 178 -10.37 -23.83 -6.46
CA ALA A 178 -9.33 -24.53 -7.22
C ALA A 178 -9.76 -25.92 -7.74
N ASP A 179 -10.67 -26.60 -7.03
CA ASP A 179 -11.21 -27.91 -7.43
C ASP A 179 -12.07 -27.88 -8.69
N GLN A 180 -12.53 -26.70 -9.11
CA GLN A 180 -13.29 -26.52 -10.35
C GLN A 180 -12.37 -26.38 -11.58
N LEU A 181 -11.05 -26.29 -11.39
CA LEU A 181 -10.09 -26.19 -12.48
C LEU A 181 -9.71 -27.57 -13.02
N PRO A 182 -9.47 -27.71 -14.34
CA PRO A 182 -9.00 -28.96 -14.91
C PRO A 182 -7.50 -29.18 -14.68
N GLY A 183 -7.12 -30.43 -14.39
CA GLY A 183 -5.76 -30.93 -14.53
C GLY A 183 -4.69 -30.11 -13.81
N SER A 184 -3.67 -29.67 -14.56
CA SER A 184 -2.49 -28.99 -14.03
C SER A 184 -2.79 -27.64 -13.39
N SER A 185 -3.79 -26.89 -13.87
CA SER A 185 -4.13 -25.57 -13.33
C SER A 185 -4.66 -25.64 -11.89
N ALA A 186 -5.39 -26.71 -11.54
CA ALA A 186 -5.79 -26.96 -10.15
C ALA A 186 -4.58 -27.22 -9.25
N THR A 187 -3.61 -28.01 -9.73
CA THR A 187 -2.38 -28.32 -9.01
C THR A 187 -1.52 -27.08 -8.80
N GLU A 188 -1.30 -26.27 -9.84
CA GLU A 188 -0.52 -25.02 -9.76
C GLU A 188 -1.09 -24.05 -8.74
N LEU A 189 -2.41 -23.84 -8.75
CA LEU A 189 -3.07 -22.95 -7.81
C LEU A 189 -2.98 -23.47 -6.35
N LYS A 190 -3.18 -24.77 -6.14
CA LYS A 190 -3.01 -25.39 -4.81
C LYS A 190 -1.57 -25.32 -4.31
N THR A 191 -0.59 -25.52 -5.18
CA THR A 191 0.83 -25.35 -4.86
C THR A 191 1.13 -23.91 -4.45
N LEU A 192 0.57 -22.94 -5.16
CA LEU A 192 0.71 -21.53 -4.82
C LEU A 192 0.09 -21.20 -3.44
N PHE A 193 -1.09 -21.74 -3.14
CA PHE A 193 -1.73 -21.60 -1.83
C PHE A 193 -0.87 -22.19 -0.71
N GLN A 194 -0.28 -23.36 -0.93
CA GLN A 194 0.64 -23.94 0.04
C GLN A 194 1.88 -23.06 0.24
N GLU A 195 2.47 -22.51 -0.83
CA GLU A 195 3.61 -21.59 -0.74
C GLU A 195 3.25 -20.33 0.07
N TYR A 196 2.04 -19.81 -0.09
CA TYR A 196 1.51 -18.68 0.67
C TYR A 196 1.41 -19.02 2.16
N LEU A 197 0.72 -20.11 2.50
CA LEU A 197 0.55 -20.56 3.88
C LEU A 197 1.90 -20.81 4.56
N ASP A 198 2.84 -21.48 3.88
CA ASP A 198 4.19 -21.70 4.41
C ASP A 198 4.96 -20.39 4.61
N SER A 199 4.65 -19.36 3.82
CA SER A 199 5.29 -18.06 3.94
C SER A 199 4.80 -17.26 5.12
N MET A 200 3.49 -17.21 5.34
CA MET A 200 2.93 -16.53 6.51
C MET A 200 3.30 -17.28 7.81
N LYS A 201 3.35 -18.63 7.78
CA LYS A 201 3.71 -19.46 8.94
C LYS A 201 5.13 -19.23 9.48
N ARG A 202 6.06 -18.76 8.64
CA ARG A 202 7.45 -18.51 9.08
C ARG A 202 7.58 -17.38 10.10
N ASN A 203 6.62 -16.44 10.09
CA ASN A 203 6.57 -15.28 10.97
C ASN A 203 5.21 -15.23 11.70
N ALA A 204 4.64 -16.40 12.04
CA ALA A 204 3.31 -16.50 12.65
C ALA A 204 3.22 -15.90 14.07
N ASP A 205 4.34 -15.45 14.63
CA ASP A 205 4.43 -14.64 15.85
C ASP A 205 4.17 -13.15 15.60
N MET A 206 4.08 -12.72 14.33
CA MET A 206 3.67 -11.37 13.96
C MET A 206 2.14 -11.28 13.82
N PRO A 207 1.47 -10.30 14.45
CA PRO A 207 0.03 -10.10 14.33
C PRO A 207 -0.45 -10.01 12.87
N GLU A 208 0.31 -9.35 12.00
CA GLU A 208 -0.03 -9.17 10.59
C GLU A 208 -0.09 -10.49 9.83
N GLU A 209 0.78 -11.44 10.16
CA GLU A 209 0.84 -12.74 9.49
C GLU A 209 -0.29 -13.67 9.96
N GLN A 210 -0.66 -13.59 11.24
CA GLN A 210 -1.86 -14.26 11.76
C GLN A 210 -3.14 -13.70 11.12
N MET A 211 -3.20 -12.38 10.92
CA MET A 211 -4.30 -11.73 10.20
C MET A 211 -4.37 -12.21 8.74
N ASN A 212 -3.24 -12.27 8.04
CA ASN A 212 -3.16 -12.74 6.65
C ASN A 212 -3.57 -14.22 6.51
N LEU A 213 -3.17 -15.08 7.46
CA LEU A 213 -3.60 -16.47 7.52
C LEU A 213 -5.10 -16.58 7.81
N GLY A 214 -5.61 -15.82 8.78
CA GLY A 214 -7.04 -15.82 9.12
C GLY A 214 -7.91 -15.38 7.94
N MET A 215 -7.52 -14.31 7.24
CA MET A 215 -8.20 -13.87 6.01
C MET A 215 -8.17 -14.95 4.92
N PHE A 216 -7.06 -15.68 4.78
CA PHE A 216 -6.94 -16.75 3.81
C PHE A 216 -7.87 -17.93 4.13
N TYR A 217 -7.86 -18.44 5.37
CA TYR A 217 -8.74 -19.56 5.76
C TYR A 217 -10.22 -19.19 5.76
N ASN A 218 -10.57 -17.93 6.06
CA ASN A 218 -11.95 -17.43 5.91
C ASN A 218 -12.40 -17.44 4.44
N ALA A 219 -11.47 -17.23 3.50
CA ALA A 219 -11.75 -17.25 2.08
C ALA A 219 -11.85 -18.68 1.51
N THR A 220 -11.12 -19.65 2.08
CA THR A 220 -11.12 -21.06 1.65
C THR A 220 -12.14 -21.94 2.40
N ASP A 221 -13.12 -21.34 3.08
CA ASP A 221 -14.19 -22.04 3.81
C ASP A 221 -13.71 -22.90 5.01
N GLU A 222 -12.63 -22.45 5.68
CA GLU A 222 -12.16 -23.00 6.97
C GLU A 222 -12.35 -21.98 8.12
N PRO A 223 -13.59 -21.56 8.42
CA PRO A 223 -13.85 -20.43 9.33
C PRO A 223 -13.40 -20.68 10.77
N ALA A 224 -13.43 -21.93 11.26
CA ALA A 224 -12.97 -22.26 12.61
C ALA A 224 -11.47 -21.96 12.80
N LEU A 225 -10.66 -22.27 11.79
CA LEU A 225 -9.23 -21.97 11.80
C LEU A 225 -8.99 -20.47 11.69
N ALA A 226 -9.77 -19.78 10.84
CA ALA A 226 -9.74 -18.32 10.73
C ALA A 226 -10.02 -17.62 12.07
N VAL A 227 -11.06 -18.03 12.80
CA VAL A 227 -11.40 -17.48 14.13
C VAL A 227 -10.24 -17.68 15.11
N SER A 228 -9.69 -18.91 15.21
CA SER A 228 -8.59 -19.19 16.13
C SER A 228 -7.34 -18.34 15.89
N LEU A 229 -7.04 -18.02 14.64
CA LEU A 229 -5.89 -17.19 14.25
C LEU A 229 -6.15 -15.71 14.56
N MET A 230 -7.39 -15.24 14.36
CA MET A 230 -7.76 -13.89 14.75
C MET A 230 -7.78 -13.72 16.28
N GLU A 231 -8.21 -14.72 17.04
CA GLU A 231 -8.10 -14.70 18.50
C GLU A 231 -6.64 -14.68 18.98
N GLN A 232 -5.75 -15.45 18.35
CA GLN A 232 -4.30 -15.38 18.63
C GLN A 232 -3.74 -13.99 18.33
N ARG A 233 -4.20 -13.35 17.26
CA ARG A 233 -3.78 -12.00 16.89
C ARG A 233 -4.19 -10.98 17.95
N GLU A 234 -5.42 -11.08 18.45
CA GLU A 234 -5.89 -10.21 19.54
C GLU A 234 -5.06 -10.36 20.81
N GLN A 235 -4.56 -11.56 21.10
CA GLN A 235 -3.66 -11.78 22.24
C GLN A 235 -2.29 -11.14 22.05
N LEU A 236 -1.78 -11.07 20.82
CA LEU A 236 -0.50 -10.43 20.51
C LEU A 236 -0.61 -8.90 20.49
N GLU A 237 -1.65 -8.37 19.84
CA GLU A 237 -1.87 -6.93 19.71
C GLU A 237 -3.39 -6.61 19.66
N PRO A 238 -3.98 -6.19 20.80
CA PRO A 238 -5.38 -5.80 20.83
C PRO A 238 -5.65 -4.62 19.90
N ALA A 239 -6.60 -4.75 18.97
CA ALA A 239 -6.95 -3.65 18.07
C ALA A 239 -8.44 -3.60 17.74
N GLU A 240 -9.06 -2.43 17.89
CA GLU A 240 -10.50 -2.22 17.62
C GLU A 240 -10.92 -2.62 16.20
N ARG A 241 -10.02 -2.50 15.21
CA ARG A 241 -10.26 -2.94 13.82
C ARG A 241 -10.44 -4.45 13.66
N LEU A 242 -9.90 -5.27 14.57
CA LEU A 242 -10.06 -6.72 14.53
C LEU A 242 -11.50 -7.14 14.88
N LEU A 243 -12.15 -6.42 15.80
CA LEU A 243 -13.52 -6.74 16.23
C LEU A 243 -14.54 -6.65 15.08
N MET A 244 -14.36 -5.70 14.16
CA MET A 244 -15.18 -5.61 12.94
C MET A 244 -14.98 -6.81 12.01
N GLN A 245 -13.74 -7.31 11.88
CA GLN A 245 -13.43 -8.44 11.01
C GLN A 245 -13.89 -9.78 11.60
N LEU A 246 -13.76 -9.95 12.92
CA LEU A 246 -14.37 -11.08 13.64
C LEU A 246 -15.89 -11.07 13.48
N ALA A 247 -16.53 -9.90 13.59
CA ALA A 247 -17.97 -9.77 13.39
C ALA A 247 -18.41 -10.20 11.98
N ASP A 248 -17.65 -9.87 10.93
CA ASP A 248 -17.93 -10.31 9.55
C ASP A 248 -17.82 -11.83 9.39
N ILE A 249 -16.92 -12.49 10.12
CA ILE A 249 -16.81 -13.96 10.11
C ILE A 249 -18.00 -14.60 10.82
N PHE A 250 -18.42 -14.05 11.96
CA PHE A 250 -19.56 -14.59 12.72
C PHE A 250 -20.94 -14.31 12.10
N GLN A 251 -21.03 -13.41 11.11
CA GLN A 251 -22.28 -13.08 10.40
C GLN A 251 -22.54 -13.91 9.14
N LYS A 252 -21.59 -14.72 8.70
CA LYS A 252 -21.77 -15.70 7.62
C LYS A 252 -22.39 -17.00 8.13
#